data_AF-A0A537F7G4-F1
#
_entry.id   AF-A0A537F7G4-F1
#
_cell.length_a   1.000
_cell.length_b   1.000
_cell.length_c   1.000
_cell.angle_alpha   90.00
_cell.angle_beta   90.00
_cell.angle_gamma   90.00
#
_symmetry.space_group_name_H-M   'P 1'
#
loop_
_entity.id
_entity.type
_entity.pdbx_description
1 polymer ?
#
loop_
_entity_poly.entity_id
_entity_poly.type
_entity_poly.pdbx_seq_one_letter_code
_entity_poly.pdbx_strand_id
1 'polypeptide(L)'
;MLSDDTKASNSDYGSTLAWVDRSLANLRTKGVYDEINGMLVGRTLTAGFKPASTGIGLDKIILENTRGYDFPIMMNMDFGHTDPQMTLPIGVRATMRAEEKYLSIDEPAVS
;
A
#
# COMPACT_ATOMS: atom_id res chain seq x y z
N MET A 1 -23.09 21.47 -19.42
CA MET A 1 -23.06 21.29 -17.97
C MET A 1 -22.90 19.80 -17.76
N LEU A 2 -21.66 19.36 -17.52
CA LEU A 2 -21.28 18.00 -17.13
C LEU A 2 -22.02 17.67 -15.82
N SER A 3 -22.44 16.46 -15.47
CA SER A 3 -21.96 15.11 -15.78
C SER A 3 -23.04 14.13 -15.28
N ASP A 4 -23.41 13.15 -16.09
CA ASP A 4 -24.24 12.03 -15.67
C ASP A 4 -23.43 10.75 -15.91
N ASP A 5 -22.44 10.52 -15.05
CA ASP A 5 -21.60 9.32 -15.04
C ASP A 5 -21.17 9.03 -13.61
N THR A 6 -22.07 8.47 -12.81
CA THR A 6 -21.71 7.74 -11.59
C THR A 6 -22.25 6.33 -11.70
N LYS A 7 -21.63 5.55 -12.58
CA LYS A 7 -21.54 4.10 -12.42
C LYS A 7 -20.25 3.79 -11.67
N ALA A 8 -20.26 4.00 -10.36
CA ALA A 8 -19.34 3.28 -9.49
C ALA A 8 -19.83 1.82 -9.46
N SER A 9 -19.21 0.96 -10.28
CA SER A 9 -19.44 -0.47 -10.24
C SER A 9 -19.11 -1.00 -8.85
N ASN A 10 -20.11 -1.60 -8.19
CA ASN A 10 -20.05 -2.24 -6.89
C ASN A 10 -19.11 -3.49 -6.90
N SER A 11 -17.79 -3.27 -6.93
CA SER A 11 -16.80 -4.31 -6.64
C SER A 11 -15.45 -3.73 -6.19
N ASP A 12 -15.46 -2.68 -5.37
CA ASP A 12 -14.22 -2.06 -4.88
C ASP A 12 -13.59 -2.89 -3.74
N TYR A 13 -13.01 -4.04 -4.08
CA TYR A 13 -12.07 -4.73 -3.21
C TYR A 13 -10.88 -3.81 -2.95
N GLY A 14 -10.57 -3.53 -1.68
CA GLY A 14 -9.44 -2.67 -1.30
C GLY A 14 -9.73 -1.17 -1.16
N SER A 15 -10.99 -0.72 -1.21
CA SER A 15 -11.34 0.72 -1.11
C SER A 15 -11.71 1.22 0.29
N THR A 16 -11.78 0.32 1.28
CA THR A 16 -12.19 0.68 2.65
C THR A 16 -11.05 0.42 3.65
N LEU A 17 -10.94 1.30 4.65
CA LEU A 17 -10.01 1.16 5.76
C LEU A 17 -10.16 -0.19 6.48
N ALA A 18 -11.41 -0.66 6.67
CA ALA A 18 -11.68 -1.95 7.33
C ALA A 18 -11.18 -3.15 6.51
N TRP A 19 -11.28 -3.09 5.17
CA TRP A 19 -10.75 -4.15 4.32
C TRP A 19 -9.22 -4.17 4.39
N VAL A 20 -8.57 -3.01 4.36
CA VAL A 20 -7.11 -2.92 4.48
C VAL A 20 -6.64 -3.42 5.85
N ASP A 21 -7.30 -3.00 6.93
CA ASP A 21 -7.00 -3.47 8.29
C ASP A 21 -7.08 -5.01 8.38
N ARG A 22 -8.18 -5.60 7.92
CA ARG A 22 -8.35 -7.06 7.87
C ARG A 22 -7.25 -7.74 7.05
N SER A 23 -6.87 -7.16 5.91
CA SER A 23 -5.84 -7.72 5.03
C SER A 23 -4.46 -7.71 5.69
N LEU A 24 -4.11 -6.61 6.36
CA LEU A 24 -2.85 -6.48 7.11
C LEU A 24 -2.83 -7.43 8.32
N ALA A 25 -3.93 -7.52 9.09
CA ALA A 25 -4.05 -8.43 10.21
C ALA A 25 -3.90 -9.90 9.79
N ASN A 26 -4.39 -10.25 8.60
CA ASN A 26 -4.21 -11.58 8.02
C ASN A 26 -2.75 -11.85 7.62
N LEU A 27 -2.02 -10.88 7.08
CA LEU A 27 -0.58 -11.03 6.81
C LEU A 27 0.20 -11.24 8.12
N ARG A 28 -0.12 -10.48 9.16
CA ARG A 28 0.45 -10.64 10.50
C ARG A 28 0.22 -12.05 11.05
N THR A 29 -1.02 -12.51 11.02
CA THR A 29 -1.41 -13.84 11.56
C THR A 29 -0.71 -14.99 10.83
N LYS A 30 -0.34 -14.78 9.56
CA LYS A 30 0.41 -15.74 8.74
C LYS A 30 1.93 -15.68 8.94
N GLY A 31 2.44 -14.79 9.80
CA GLY A 31 3.88 -14.62 10.04
C GLY A 31 4.63 -13.95 8.89
N VAL A 32 3.94 -13.30 7.95
CA VAL A 32 4.60 -12.66 6.79
C VAL A 32 5.56 -11.54 7.26
N TYR A 33 5.19 -10.86 8.33
CA TYR A 33 5.99 -9.78 8.91
C TYR A 33 7.31 -10.24 9.55
N ASP A 34 7.43 -11.54 9.86
CA ASP A 34 8.68 -12.15 10.35
C ASP A 34 9.66 -12.46 9.19
N GLU A 35 9.17 -12.49 7.95
CA GLU A 35 9.93 -12.94 6.76
C GLU A 35 10.33 -11.79 5.83
N ILE A 36 9.68 -10.63 5.91
CA ILE A 36 9.93 -9.50 5.02
C ILE A 36 11.00 -8.54 5.58
N ASN A 37 11.78 -7.94 4.69
CA ASN A 37 12.77 -6.92 5.03
C ASN A 37 12.26 -5.48 4.88
N GLY A 38 11.00 -5.30 4.47
CA GLY A 38 10.41 -3.99 4.23
C GLY A 38 9.04 -4.06 3.57
N MET A 39 8.30 -2.95 3.63
CA MET A 39 6.97 -2.84 3.05
C MET A 39 6.84 -1.58 2.20
N LEU A 40 6.35 -1.74 0.98
CA LEU A 40 5.98 -0.64 0.10
C LEU A 40 4.46 -0.48 0.09
N VAL A 41 3.98 0.76 0.20
CA VAL A 41 2.55 1.08 0.18
C VAL A 41 2.29 2.10 -0.92
N GLY A 42 1.51 1.67 -1.91
CA GLY A 42 1.07 2.49 -3.02
C GLY A 42 0.20 3.65 -2.55
N ARG A 43 0.23 4.75 -3.31
CA ARG A 43 -0.65 5.90 -3.09
C ARG A 43 -2.11 5.47 -3.25
N THR A 44 -2.96 5.95 -2.36
CA THR A 44 -4.41 5.71 -2.40
C THR A 44 -5.14 7.05 -2.56
N LEU A 45 -6.00 7.18 -3.57
CA LEU A 45 -6.84 8.38 -3.78
C LEU A 45 -8.29 8.21 -3.31
N THR A 46 -8.64 7.05 -2.75
CA THR A 46 -10.03 6.73 -2.42
C THR A 46 -10.53 7.55 -1.23
N ALA A 47 -11.73 8.12 -1.36
CA ALA A 47 -12.38 8.88 -0.29
C ALA A 47 -12.51 8.10 1.04
N GLY A 48 -12.55 6.76 0.97
CA GLY A 48 -12.56 5.86 2.12
C GLY A 48 -11.27 5.82 2.94
N PHE A 49 -10.15 6.33 2.43
CA PHE A 49 -8.88 6.46 3.16
C PHE A 49 -8.68 7.86 3.79
N LYS A 50 -9.59 8.80 3.54
CA LYS A 50 -9.64 10.03 4.34
C LYS A 50 -10.01 9.64 5.77
N PRO A 51 -9.42 10.27 6.80
CA PRO A 51 -9.83 10.02 8.16
C PRO A 51 -11.35 10.16 8.24
N ALA A 52 -12.06 9.10 8.59
CA ALA A 52 -13.46 9.21 8.93
C ALA A 52 -13.60 10.19 10.11
N SER A 53 -14.83 10.57 10.47
CA SER A 53 -15.11 11.36 11.69
C SER A 53 -14.50 10.77 12.98
N THR A 54 -14.00 9.53 12.94
CA THR A 54 -13.26 8.81 13.98
C THR A 54 -11.77 9.17 14.10
N GLY A 55 -11.19 9.90 13.12
CA GLY A 55 -9.80 10.36 13.14
C GLY A 55 -8.73 9.30 12.84
N ILE A 56 -9.11 8.11 12.36
CA ILE A 56 -8.17 7.02 12.02
C ILE A 56 -7.93 7.00 10.51
N GLY A 57 -6.68 7.25 10.09
CA GLY A 57 -6.23 7.16 8.70
C GLY A 57 -5.55 5.83 8.38
N LEU A 58 -5.21 5.64 7.10
CA LEU A 58 -4.49 4.47 6.59
C LEU A 58 -3.13 4.27 7.29
N ASP A 59 -2.43 5.37 7.55
CA ASP A 59 -1.17 5.42 8.30
C ASP A 59 -1.29 4.75 9.68
N LYS A 60 -2.34 5.10 10.44
CA LYS A 60 -2.57 4.52 11.76
C LYS A 60 -2.88 3.03 11.69
N ILE A 61 -3.70 2.59 10.73
CA ILE A 61 -4.01 1.16 10.54
C ILE A 61 -2.75 0.36 10.24
N ILE A 62 -1.88 0.88 9.37
CA ILE A 62 -0.61 0.24 9.04
C ILE A 62 0.26 0.14 10.30
N LEU A 63 0.46 1.25 11.02
CA LEU A 63 1.30 1.27 12.22
C LEU A 63 0.80 0.32 13.32
N GLU A 64 -0.50 0.21 13.52
CA GLU A 64 -1.07 -0.73 14.50
C GLU A 64 -0.84 -2.19 14.07
N ASN A 65 -1.02 -2.50 12.79
CA ASN A 65 -0.81 -3.86 12.28
C ASN A 65 0.67 -4.26 12.26
N THR A 66 1.58 -3.32 12.04
CA THR A 66 3.03 -3.57 12.04
C THR A 66 3.68 -3.33 13.40
N ARG A 67 2.91 -3.03 14.46
CA ARG A 67 3.45 -2.79 15.80
C ARG A 67 4.26 -3.99 16.30
N GLY A 68 5.46 -3.72 16.79
CA GLY A 68 6.42 -4.74 17.25
C GLY A 68 7.31 -5.32 16.14
N TYR A 69 7.28 -4.75 14.94
CA TYR A 69 8.21 -5.05 13.85
C TYR A 69 9.01 -3.80 13.48
N ASP A 70 10.28 -3.99 13.10
CA ASP A 70 11.23 -2.90 12.84
C ASP A 70 11.59 -2.76 11.35
N PHE A 71 10.89 -3.45 10.45
CA PHE A 71 11.17 -3.32 9.02
C PHE A 71 10.74 -1.93 8.49
N PRO A 72 11.50 -1.33 7.56
CA PRO A 72 11.16 -0.04 6.96
C PRO A 72 9.87 -0.08 6.14
N ILE A 73 9.09 1.00 6.19
CA ILE A 73 7.84 1.16 5.44
C ILE A 73 7.91 2.43 4.59
N MET A 74 7.75 2.30 3.28
CA MET A 74 7.70 3.44 2.35
C MET A 74 6.27 3.65 1.83
N MET A 75 5.71 4.81 2.13
CA MET A 75 4.32 5.18 1.84
C MET A 75 4.22 6.08 0.59
N ASN A 76 3.01 6.17 0.01
CA ASN A 76 2.68 7.07 -1.10
C ASN A 76 3.46 6.81 -2.40
N MET A 77 3.86 5.56 -2.62
CA MET A 77 4.54 5.14 -3.83
C MET A 77 3.64 5.25 -5.06
N ASP A 78 4.22 5.61 -6.20
CA ASP A 78 3.51 5.77 -7.48
C ASP A 78 3.13 4.41 -8.12
N PHE A 79 2.61 3.45 -7.36
CA PHE A 79 2.03 2.21 -7.90
C PHE A 79 0.66 1.96 -7.29
N GLY A 80 -0.18 1.19 -7.98
CA GLY A 80 -1.58 0.97 -7.61
C GLY A 80 -2.53 1.61 -8.61
N HIS A 81 -3.65 2.17 -8.15
CA HIS A 81 -4.71 2.70 -9.02
C HIS A 81 -4.64 4.23 -9.20
N THR A 82 -3.46 4.82 -9.04
CA THR A 82 -3.27 6.27 -9.09
C THR A 82 -2.25 6.64 -10.15
N ASP A 83 -2.50 7.72 -10.89
CA ASP A 83 -1.51 8.27 -11.81
C ASP A 83 -0.49 9.17 -11.09
N PRO A 84 0.78 9.14 -11.51
CA PRO A 84 1.36 8.20 -12.48
C PRO A 84 1.51 6.78 -11.91
N GLN A 85 1.40 5.74 -12.76
CA GLN A 85 1.69 4.35 -12.39
C GLN A 85 3.10 3.94 -12.83
N MET A 86 4.01 3.86 -11.86
CA MET A 86 5.29 3.17 -11.95
C MET A 86 5.07 1.67 -12.18
N THR A 87 5.83 1.12 -13.12
CA THR A 87 5.91 -0.33 -13.33
C THR A 87 6.91 -0.92 -12.35
N LEU A 88 6.48 -1.92 -11.57
CA LEU A 88 7.33 -2.66 -10.65
C LEU A 88 7.46 -4.11 -11.11
N PRO A 89 8.67 -4.57 -11.48
CA PRO A 89 8.90 -5.98 -11.73
C PRO A 89 8.79 -6.78 -10.43
N ILE A 90 8.13 -7.92 -10.48
CA ILE A 90 7.92 -8.80 -9.32
C ILE A 90 8.82 -10.02 -9.45
N GLY A 91 9.39 -10.46 -8.32
CA GLY A 91 10.28 -11.62 -8.26
C GLY A 91 11.74 -11.32 -8.55
N VAL A 92 12.11 -10.04 -8.57
CA VAL A 92 13.50 -9.58 -8.71
C VAL A 92 14.06 -8.97 -7.44
N ARG A 93 15.39 -8.94 -7.30
CA ARG A 93 16.10 -8.21 -6.25
C ARG A 93 15.93 -6.71 -6.40
N ALA A 94 15.69 -6.07 -5.27
CA ALA A 94 15.53 -4.63 -5.15
C ALA A 94 16.12 -4.14 -3.84
N THR A 95 16.64 -2.91 -3.84
CA THR A 95 17.13 -2.22 -2.65
C THR A 95 16.19 -1.08 -2.32
N MET A 96 15.81 -0.98 -1.04
CA MET A 96 14.99 0.11 -0.52
C MET A 96 15.73 0.79 0.65
N ARG A 97 15.70 2.12 0.69
CA ARG A 97 16.09 2.93 1.85
C ARG A 97 15.01 3.96 2.12
N ALA A 98 14.24 3.77 3.20
CA ALA A 98 13.05 4.57 3.49
C ALA A 98 13.39 6.02 3.81
N GLU A 99 14.48 6.25 4.55
CA GLU A 99 14.97 7.55 4.98
C GLU A 99 15.45 8.40 3.79
N GLU A 100 16.08 7.75 2.82
CA GLU A 100 16.59 8.38 1.58
C GLU A 100 15.51 8.49 0.49
N LYS A 101 14.31 7.92 0.70
CA LYS A 101 13.27 7.77 -0.33
C LYS A 101 13.79 7.11 -1.61
N TYR A 102 14.60 6.06 -1.44
CA TYR A 102 15.29 5.39 -2.52
C TYR A 102 14.75 3.96 -2.72
N LEU A 103 14.48 3.63 -3.99
CA LEU A 103 14.16 2.28 -4.45
C LEU A 103 14.93 2.00 -5.75
N SER A 104 15.63 0.87 -5.82
CA SER A 104 16.28 0.38 -7.04
C SER A 104 15.86 -1.05 -7.35
N ILE A 105 15.89 -1.40 -8.64
CA ILE A 105 15.80 -2.77 -9.13
C ILE A 105 17.22 -3.21 -9.48
N ASP A 106 17.70 -4.26 -8.81
CA ASP A 106 19.12 -4.61 -8.80
C ASP A 106 19.46 -5.73 -9.80
N GLU A 107 18.47 -6.22 -10.54
CA GLU A 107 18.66 -7.24 -11.58
C GLU A 107 17.68 -7.09 -12.77
N PRO A 108 18.03 -7.62 -13.97
CA PRO A 108 17.16 -7.55 -15.14
C PRO A 108 15.83 -8.27 -14.91
N ALA A 109 14.73 -7.60 -15.26
CA ALA A 109 13.38 -8.17 -15.18
C ALA A 109 12.91 -8.85 -16.48
N VAL A 110 13.64 -8.64 -17.57
CA VAL A 110 13.38 -9.20 -18.91
C VAL A 110 14.71 -9.59 -19.56
N SER A 111 14.66 -10.58 -20.46
CA SER A 111 15.80 -11.07 -21.23
C SER A 111 16.11 -10.22 -22.45
#